data_AF-A0A7S1U893-F1
#
_entry.id   AF-A0A7S1U893-F1
#
_cell.length_a   1.000
_cell.length_b   1.000
_cell.length_c   1.000
_cell.angle_alpha   90.00
_cell.angle_beta   90.00
_cell.angle_gamma   90.00
#
_symmetry.space_group_name_H-M   'P 1'
#
loop_
_entity.id
_entity.type
_entity.pdbx_description
1 polymer ?
#
loop_
_entity_poly.entity_id
_entity_poly.type
_entity_poly.pdbx_seq_one_letter_code
_entity_poly.pdbx_strand_id
1 'polypeptide(L)'
;MWASGDLIRNKLHAHAQVFGHSEFFSAMPQDLGLDDPKFYPKGKGSDTLDVRLLGFQDGGALTDFFFDNLEAAKRRYDQNCVQQMDVNYEGCSRPRPEFICSALFHVEYFDTTDGESYNFDRNPRTHCKPWHFNEGDPFLVTSINRIVDKPPLPHKPGFIPAYIPGHISWHFWYDHEGWYHSFFGRMLCNQGGVFFDARRMYGVAELIARGGMALAGGGIPSTMGVVHRVEWGILGGSATLFLLFVMIIGKKMKRE
;
A
#
# COMPACT_ATOMS: atom_id res chain seq x y z
N MET A 1 3.54 9.20 -7.71
CA MET A 1 3.68 8.06 -8.61
C MET A 1 5.12 8.07 -9.11
N TRP A 2 5.62 6.99 -9.72
CA TRP A 2 7.02 6.95 -10.21
C TRP A 2 7.16 7.32 -11.68
N ALA A 3 6.05 7.42 -12.40
CA ALA A 3 5.94 7.92 -13.75
C ALA A 3 4.62 8.70 -13.84
N SER A 4 4.45 9.48 -14.92
CA SER A 4 3.16 10.05 -15.30
C SER A 4 2.38 9.06 -16.17
N GLY A 5 1.06 9.05 -16.15
CA GLY A 5 0.28 8.18 -17.02
C GLY A 5 -1.20 8.09 -16.67
N ASP A 6 -1.89 7.24 -17.42
CA ASP A 6 -3.32 6.99 -17.25
C ASP A 6 -3.56 5.59 -16.70
N LEU A 7 -4.33 5.51 -15.60
CA LEU A 7 -4.70 4.24 -15.00
C LEU A 7 -5.60 3.44 -15.95
N ILE A 8 -5.09 2.32 -16.46
CA ILE A 8 -5.84 1.36 -17.29
C ILE A 8 -6.59 0.36 -16.40
N ARG A 9 -5.95 -0.12 -15.34
CA ARG A 9 -6.53 -1.07 -14.40
C ARG A 9 -5.80 -1.03 -13.07
N ASN A 10 -6.55 -1.11 -11.97
CA ASN A 10 -5.98 -1.39 -10.66
C ASN A 10 -6.62 -2.65 -10.09
N LYS A 11 -5.83 -3.68 -9.79
CA LYS A 11 -6.33 -4.91 -9.15
C LYS A 11 -5.87 -4.96 -7.71
N LEU A 12 -6.69 -5.53 -6.84
CA LEU A 12 -6.30 -5.86 -5.49
C LEU A 12 -6.10 -7.37 -5.36
N HIS A 13 -4.96 -7.76 -4.80
CA HIS A 13 -4.76 -9.05 -4.20
C HIS A 13 -4.89 -8.91 -2.68
N ALA A 14 -5.82 -9.67 -2.12
CA ALA A 14 -6.10 -9.71 -0.69
C ALA A 14 -6.58 -11.11 -0.32
N HIS A 15 -6.32 -11.51 0.92
CA HIS A 15 -6.76 -12.81 1.45
C HIS A 15 -8.18 -12.62 2.02
N ALA A 16 -9.19 -13.07 1.28
CA ALA A 16 -10.62 -12.91 1.56
C ALA A 16 -11.01 -13.42 2.97
N GLN A 17 -10.22 -14.32 3.54
CA GLN A 17 -10.43 -14.80 4.90
C GLN A 17 -10.55 -13.65 5.90
N VAL A 18 -9.64 -12.67 5.85
CA VAL A 18 -9.60 -11.50 6.76
C VAL A 18 -9.86 -10.17 6.09
N PHE A 19 -9.83 -10.09 4.76
CA PHE A 19 -10.07 -8.84 4.05
C PHE A 19 -11.52 -8.37 4.25
N GLY A 20 -11.69 -7.11 4.65
CA GLY A 20 -13.00 -6.43 4.66
C GLY A 20 -13.13 -5.52 3.44
N HIS A 21 -12.28 -4.50 3.36
CA HIS A 21 -12.24 -3.59 2.22
C HIS A 21 -10.92 -2.82 2.15
N SER A 22 -10.69 -2.17 1.01
CA SER A 22 -9.55 -1.28 0.81
C SER A 22 -9.90 -0.18 -0.18
N GLU A 23 -9.38 1.01 0.08
CA GLU A 23 -9.55 2.17 -0.76
C GLU A 23 -8.18 2.68 -1.24
N PHE A 24 -8.17 3.21 -2.45
CA PHE A 24 -7.03 3.83 -3.09
C PHE A 24 -7.37 5.28 -3.41
N PHE A 25 -6.58 6.20 -2.86
CA PHE A 25 -6.76 7.63 -3.00
C PHE A 25 -5.55 8.25 -3.71
N SER A 26 -5.81 9.23 -4.58
CA SER A 26 -4.81 10.25 -4.94
C SER A 26 -4.91 11.35 -3.90
N ALA A 27 -4.22 11.15 -2.78
CA ALA A 27 -4.29 12.02 -1.61
C ALA A 27 -3.05 11.84 -0.73
N MET A 28 -2.80 12.83 0.12
CA MET A 28 -1.83 12.74 1.21
C MET A 28 -2.52 12.28 2.50
N PRO A 29 -1.77 11.76 3.50
CA PRO A 29 -2.35 11.38 4.80
C PRO A 29 -3.19 12.49 5.46
N GLN A 30 -2.76 13.75 5.38
CA GLN A 30 -3.46 14.87 6.01
C GLN A 30 -4.79 15.20 5.32
N ASP A 31 -4.96 14.83 4.05
CA ASP A 31 -6.24 15.00 3.36
C ASP A 31 -7.31 14.03 3.89
N LEU A 32 -6.89 12.91 4.49
CA LEU A 32 -7.78 11.92 5.10
C LEU A 32 -7.80 12.00 6.64
N GLY A 33 -7.19 13.04 7.23
CA GLY A 33 -7.10 13.20 8.69
C GLY A 33 -6.20 12.17 9.38
N LEU A 34 -5.20 11.64 8.65
CA LEU A 34 -4.27 10.60 9.12
C LEU A 34 -2.90 11.15 9.53
N ASP A 35 -2.80 12.45 9.81
CA ASP A 35 -1.58 13.11 10.27
C ASP A 35 -1.31 12.91 11.77
N ASP A 36 -2.33 12.56 12.55
CA ASP A 36 -2.20 12.25 13.98
C ASP A 36 -1.31 11.01 14.21
N PRO A 37 -0.32 11.08 15.14
CA PRO A 37 0.55 9.96 15.47
C PRO A 37 -0.15 8.65 15.82
N LYS A 38 -1.41 8.68 16.28
CA LYS A 38 -2.19 7.47 16.61
C LYS A 38 -2.41 6.55 15.42
N PHE A 39 -2.38 7.08 14.19
CA PHE A 39 -2.58 6.32 12.96
C PHE A 39 -1.29 5.65 12.45
N TYR A 40 -0.13 5.89 13.06
CA TYR A 40 1.10 5.18 12.70
C TYR A 40 1.23 3.87 13.49
N PRO A 41 1.76 2.80 12.87
CA PRO A 41 2.10 1.59 13.59
C PRO A 41 3.05 1.88 14.76
N LYS A 42 2.71 1.44 15.97
CA LYS A 42 3.54 1.65 17.18
C LYS A 42 4.72 0.68 17.31
N GLY A 43 4.75 -0.37 16.48
CA GLY A 43 5.75 -1.43 16.53
C GLY A 43 6.35 -1.71 15.16
N LYS A 44 6.19 -2.94 14.67
CA LYS A 44 6.64 -3.33 13.33
C LYS A 44 5.73 -2.69 12.28
N GLY A 45 6.28 -2.42 11.09
CA GLY A 45 5.47 -1.92 9.97
C GLY A 45 4.44 -2.92 9.43
N SER A 46 4.41 -4.15 9.96
CA SER A 46 3.38 -5.17 9.71
C SER A 46 2.28 -5.18 10.77
N ASP A 47 2.44 -4.41 11.85
CA ASP A 47 1.45 -4.31 12.90
C ASP A 47 0.30 -3.45 12.38
N THR A 48 -0.92 -3.95 12.53
CA THR A 48 -2.11 -3.15 12.24
C THR A 48 -2.66 -2.53 13.51
N LEU A 49 -3.55 -1.58 13.31
CA LEU A 49 -4.16 -0.83 14.39
C LEU A 49 -5.57 -1.36 14.69
N ASP A 50 -5.82 -1.51 15.99
CA ASP A 50 -7.13 -1.53 16.63
C ASP A 50 -8.04 -0.39 16.15
N VAL A 51 -9.06 -0.61 15.31
CA VAL A 51 -10.02 0.46 14.95
C VAL A 51 -10.62 1.14 16.19
N ARG A 52 -10.91 0.36 17.24
CA ARG A 52 -11.43 0.88 18.52
C ARG A 52 -10.36 1.66 19.29
N LEU A 53 -9.10 1.24 19.20
CA LEU A 53 -7.97 1.97 19.79
C LEU A 53 -7.72 3.31 19.10
N LEU A 54 -8.19 3.49 17.86
CA LEU A 54 -8.16 4.76 17.12
C LEU A 54 -9.30 5.70 17.49
N GLY A 55 -10.27 5.24 18.29
CA GLY A 55 -11.44 5.99 18.74
C GLY A 55 -12.68 5.81 17.85
N PHE A 56 -12.71 4.81 16.99
CA PHE A 56 -13.83 4.53 16.09
C PHE A 56 -14.63 3.31 16.56
N GLN A 57 -15.94 3.32 16.32
CA GLN A 57 -16.82 2.22 16.72
C GLN A 57 -16.48 0.93 15.95
N ASP A 58 -16.29 1.05 14.65
CA ASP A 58 -15.99 -0.03 13.72
C ASP A 58 -15.32 0.53 12.45
N GLY A 59 -15.00 -0.37 11.51
CA GLY A 59 -14.38 0.00 10.24
C GLY A 59 -15.24 0.91 9.37
N GLY A 60 -16.57 0.85 9.49
CA GLY A 60 -17.48 1.74 8.75
C GLY A 60 -17.33 3.19 9.21
N ALA A 61 -17.38 3.41 10.53
CA ALA A 61 -17.17 4.74 11.11
C ALA A 61 -15.79 5.35 10.76
N LEU A 62 -14.77 4.50 10.64
CA LEU A 62 -13.44 4.92 10.21
C LEU A 62 -13.38 5.25 8.71
N THR A 63 -14.06 4.47 7.86
CA THR A 63 -14.20 4.78 6.43
C THR A 63 -14.97 6.09 6.22
N ASP A 64 -16.07 6.31 6.94
CA ASP A 64 -16.85 7.56 6.90
C ASP A 64 -15.96 8.75 7.26
N PHE A 65 -15.13 8.62 8.30
CA PHE A 65 -14.13 9.63 8.66
C PHE A 65 -13.16 9.96 7.53
N PHE A 66 -12.68 8.97 6.75
CA PHE A 66 -11.82 9.23 5.60
C PHE A 66 -12.54 10.04 4.52
N PHE A 67 -13.78 9.67 4.20
CA PHE A 67 -14.55 10.35 3.16
C PHE A 67 -14.97 11.76 3.56
N ASP A 68 -15.31 11.99 4.83
CA ASP A 68 -15.59 13.32 5.36
C ASP A 68 -14.37 14.24 5.27
N ASN A 69 -13.19 13.74 5.67
CA ASN A 69 -11.93 14.49 5.56
C ASN A 69 -11.54 14.74 4.11
N LEU A 70 -11.70 13.75 3.23
CA LEU A 70 -11.44 13.88 1.80
C LEU A 70 -12.31 14.99 1.18
N GLU A 71 -13.59 15.05 1.53
CA GLU A 71 -14.50 16.07 1.02
C GLU A 71 -14.17 17.47 1.58
N ALA A 72 -13.74 17.56 2.84
CA ALA A 72 -13.20 18.80 3.39
C ALA A 72 -11.91 19.23 2.67
N ALA A 73 -11.00 18.29 2.38
CA ALA A 73 -9.76 18.56 1.66
C ALA A 73 -10.01 19.05 0.22
N LYS A 74 -10.96 18.43 -0.49
CA LYS A 74 -11.42 18.87 -1.82
C LYS A 74 -11.96 20.29 -1.78
N ARG A 75 -12.82 20.62 -0.81
CA ARG A 75 -13.35 21.98 -0.64
C ARG A 75 -12.25 23.01 -0.39
N ARG A 76 -11.27 22.69 0.47
CA ARG A 76 -10.09 23.56 0.71
C ARG A 76 -9.26 23.76 -0.55
N TYR A 77 -9.03 22.69 -1.31
CA TYR A 77 -8.32 22.78 -2.59
C TYR A 77 -9.06 23.69 -3.58
N ASP A 78 -10.37 23.48 -3.74
CA ASP A 78 -11.17 24.26 -4.70
C ASP A 78 -11.20 25.76 -4.33
N GLN A 79 -11.31 26.07 -3.04
CA GLN A 79 -11.27 27.45 -2.55
C GLN A 79 -9.91 28.12 -2.83
N ASN A 80 -8.81 27.48 -2.43
CA ASN A 80 -7.49 28.10 -2.52
C ASN A 80 -6.90 28.05 -3.93
N CYS A 81 -7.06 26.95 -4.67
CA CYS A 81 -6.35 26.72 -5.93
C CYS A 81 -7.17 27.04 -7.18
N VAL A 82 -8.49 26.89 -7.12
CA VAL A 82 -9.38 27.11 -8.27
C VAL A 82 -10.01 28.50 -8.21
N GLN A 83 -10.54 28.89 -7.04
CA GLN A 83 -11.27 30.15 -6.89
C GLN A 83 -10.35 31.34 -6.60
N GLN A 84 -9.42 31.21 -5.65
CA GLN A 84 -8.56 32.31 -5.22
C GLN A 84 -7.19 32.33 -5.90
N MET A 85 -6.72 31.19 -6.41
CA MET A 85 -5.35 30.99 -6.90
C MET A 85 -4.28 31.46 -5.90
N ASP A 86 -4.40 31.04 -4.64
CA ASP A 86 -3.37 31.27 -3.62
C ASP A 86 -2.11 30.44 -3.93
N VAL A 87 -1.15 31.07 -4.58
CA VAL A 87 0.14 30.47 -4.95
C VAL A 87 0.98 30.03 -3.75
N ASN A 88 0.68 30.53 -2.54
CA ASN A 88 1.40 30.13 -1.32
C ASN A 88 0.80 28.89 -0.66
N TYR A 89 -0.40 28.48 -1.06
CA TYR A 89 -0.99 27.25 -0.56
C TYR A 89 -0.26 26.05 -1.19
N GLU A 90 0.56 25.36 -0.38
CA GLU A 90 1.34 24.18 -0.80
C GLU A 90 0.46 23.13 -1.52
N GLY A 91 -0.81 23.03 -1.13
CA GLY A 91 -1.78 22.13 -1.75
C GLY A 91 -2.05 22.39 -3.23
N CYS A 92 -1.76 23.57 -3.78
CA CYS A 92 -1.96 23.87 -5.20
C CYS A 92 -0.87 23.28 -6.10
N SER A 93 0.26 22.84 -5.54
CA SER A 93 1.34 22.18 -6.29
C SER A 93 1.09 20.70 -6.58
N ARG A 94 0.03 20.13 -6.00
CA ARG A 94 -0.33 18.70 -6.06
C ARG A 94 -1.71 18.52 -6.71
N PRO A 95 -2.03 17.32 -7.21
CA PRO A 95 -3.37 17.04 -7.70
C PRO A 95 -4.42 17.24 -6.61
N ARG A 96 -5.63 17.62 -7.04
CA ARG A 96 -6.80 17.70 -6.17
C ARG A 96 -7.05 16.34 -5.50
N PRO A 97 -7.22 16.28 -4.16
CA PRO A 97 -7.45 15.01 -3.46
C PRO A 97 -8.65 14.25 -4.01
N GLU A 98 -8.48 12.94 -4.23
CA GLU A 98 -9.49 12.16 -4.92
C GLU A 98 -9.51 10.68 -4.54
N PHE A 99 -10.72 10.11 -4.40
CA PHE A 99 -10.93 8.66 -4.29
C PHE A 99 -10.91 8.02 -5.69
N ILE A 100 -10.06 7.02 -5.91
CA ILE A 100 -9.81 6.42 -7.22
C ILE A 100 -10.39 5.02 -7.34
N CYS A 101 -10.07 4.13 -6.40
CA CYS A 101 -10.52 2.74 -6.41
C CYS A 101 -11.01 2.28 -5.05
N SER A 102 -12.00 1.40 -5.04
CA SER A 102 -12.33 0.55 -3.89
C SER A 102 -12.26 -0.92 -4.27
N ALA A 103 -11.89 -1.73 -3.29
CA ALA A 103 -12.09 -3.16 -3.30
C ALA A 103 -12.94 -3.53 -2.08
N LEU A 104 -14.00 -4.29 -2.32
CA LEU A 104 -14.88 -4.78 -1.26
C LEU A 104 -14.74 -6.29 -1.17
N PHE A 105 -14.78 -6.80 0.05
CA PHE A 105 -14.89 -8.22 0.30
C PHE A 105 -16.12 -8.78 -0.42
N HIS A 106 -15.91 -9.87 -1.14
CA HIS A 106 -16.95 -10.58 -1.85
C HIS A 106 -16.75 -12.07 -1.62
N VAL A 107 -17.75 -12.72 -1.03
CA VAL A 107 -17.75 -14.18 -0.85
C VAL A 107 -18.42 -14.80 -2.06
N GLU A 108 -17.74 -15.79 -2.65
CA GLU A 108 -18.41 -16.84 -3.40
C GLU A 108 -18.46 -18.07 -2.49
N TYR A 109 -19.67 -18.50 -2.13
CA TYR A 109 -19.88 -19.72 -1.37
C TYR A 109 -19.75 -20.89 -2.33
N PHE A 110 -18.79 -21.78 -2.08
CA PHE A 110 -18.78 -23.09 -2.72
C PHE A 110 -19.52 -24.05 -1.81
N ASP A 111 -20.71 -24.48 -2.23
CA ASP A 111 -21.44 -25.56 -1.57
C ASP A 111 -20.79 -26.89 -1.97
N THR A 112 -20.31 -27.63 -0.98
CA THR A 112 -19.81 -28.98 -1.21
C THR A 112 -20.98 -29.94 -1.39
N THR A 113 -20.72 -31.14 -1.93
CA THR A 113 -21.73 -32.22 -2.00
C THR A 113 -22.30 -32.61 -0.64
N ASP A 114 -21.64 -32.22 0.44
CA ASP A 114 -21.96 -32.58 1.82
C ASP A 114 -22.75 -31.46 2.54
N GLY A 115 -23.11 -30.39 1.82
CA GLY A 115 -23.88 -29.24 2.34
C GLY A 115 -23.07 -28.21 3.12
N GLU A 116 -21.73 -28.32 3.09
CA GLU A 116 -20.83 -27.34 3.72
C GLU A 116 -20.44 -26.26 2.71
N SER A 117 -20.63 -24.99 3.08
CA SER A 117 -20.19 -23.85 2.27
C SER A 117 -18.86 -23.28 2.78
N TYR A 118 -17.86 -23.09 1.92
CA TYR A 118 -16.63 -22.37 2.29
C TYR A 118 -16.34 -21.17 1.38
N ASN A 119 -15.73 -20.14 1.98
CA ASN A 119 -15.32 -18.93 1.28
C ASN A 119 -14.04 -19.24 0.48
N PHE A 120 -14.11 -19.24 -0.85
CA PHE A 120 -12.89 -19.33 -1.65
C PHE A 120 -12.15 -18.00 -1.63
N ASP A 121 -10.83 -18.07 -1.45
CA ASP A 121 -9.96 -16.89 -1.45
C ASP A 121 -9.78 -16.35 -2.87
N ARG A 122 -10.79 -15.62 -3.38
CA ARG A 122 -10.71 -14.90 -4.64
C ARG A 122 -10.23 -13.48 -4.40
N ASN A 123 -9.46 -12.97 -5.36
CA ASN A 123 -9.13 -11.56 -5.45
C ASN A 123 -10.42 -10.71 -5.38
N PRO A 124 -10.50 -9.73 -4.47
CA PRO A 124 -11.65 -8.84 -4.39
C PRO A 124 -11.95 -8.14 -5.71
N ARG A 125 -13.24 -7.92 -5.98
CA ARG A 125 -13.64 -7.08 -7.11
C ARG A 125 -13.20 -5.65 -6.83
N THR A 126 -12.56 -5.06 -7.82
CA THR A 126 -12.04 -3.69 -7.79
C THR A 126 -12.89 -2.82 -8.68
N HIS A 127 -13.31 -1.68 -8.13
CA HIS A 127 -14.07 -0.65 -8.84
C HIS A 127 -13.21 0.59 -8.85
N CYS A 128 -12.79 1.02 -10.03
CA CYS A 128 -11.93 2.17 -10.24
C CYS A 128 -12.55 3.12 -11.23
N LYS A 129 -12.31 4.41 -11.03
CA LYS A 129 -12.56 5.41 -12.06
C LYS A 129 -11.28 5.68 -12.87
N PRO A 130 -11.41 6.25 -14.08
CA PRO A 130 -10.25 6.76 -14.82
C PRO A 130 -9.46 7.73 -13.95
N TRP A 131 -8.14 7.60 -13.96
CA TRP A 131 -7.26 8.45 -13.17
C TRP A 131 -5.99 8.74 -13.96
N HIS A 132 -5.78 10.03 -14.22
CA HIS A 132 -4.53 10.55 -14.76
C HIS A 132 -3.65 11.01 -13.60
N PHE A 133 -2.36 10.67 -13.64
CA PHE A 133 -1.40 11.05 -12.61
C PHE A 133 -0.08 11.50 -13.21
N ASN A 134 0.63 12.35 -12.50
CA ASN A 134 1.99 12.76 -12.81
C ASN A 134 3.01 12.00 -11.96
N GLU A 135 4.24 11.92 -12.47
CA GLU A 135 5.40 11.56 -11.65
C GLU A 135 5.44 12.48 -10.41
N GLY A 136 5.67 11.88 -9.23
CA GLY A 136 5.61 12.61 -7.96
C GLY A 136 4.24 12.59 -7.27
N ASP A 137 3.13 12.40 -7.99
CA ASP A 137 1.79 12.55 -7.40
C ASP A 137 1.55 11.62 -6.19
N PRO A 138 1.09 12.13 -5.05
CA PRO A 138 0.89 11.29 -3.90
C PRO A 138 -0.28 10.33 -4.11
N PHE A 139 -0.14 9.15 -3.52
CA PHE A 139 -1.24 8.23 -3.35
C PHE A 139 -1.21 7.62 -1.95
N LEU A 140 -2.38 7.20 -1.50
CA LEU A 140 -2.61 6.63 -0.19
C LEU A 140 -3.54 5.43 -0.31
N VAL A 141 -3.16 4.34 0.36
CA VAL A 141 -3.98 3.14 0.48
C VAL A 141 -4.44 3.01 1.93
N THR A 142 -5.73 2.77 2.09
CA THR A 142 -6.34 2.34 3.35
C THR A 142 -6.83 0.91 3.17
N SER A 143 -6.77 0.09 4.21
CA SER A 143 -7.48 -1.18 4.22
C SER A 143 -7.90 -1.56 5.61
N ILE A 144 -9.06 -2.20 5.68
CA ILE A 144 -9.69 -2.67 6.90
C ILE A 144 -9.89 -4.17 6.78
N ASN A 145 -9.30 -4.91 7.70
CA ASN A 145 -9.54 -6.33 7.86
C ASN A 145 -10.82 -6.53 8.69
N ARG A 146 -11.65 -7.48 8.27
CA ARG A 146 -12.81 -7.94 9.05
C ARG A 146 -12.36 -8.85 10.19
N ILE A 147 -13.20 -8.94 11.21
CA ILE A 147 -13.06 -9.96 12.24
C ILE A 147 -13.65 -11.25 11.68
N VAL A 148 -12.90 -12.34 11.79
CA VAL A 148 -13.37 -13.66 11.37
C VAL A 148 -14.18 -14.27 12.50
N ASP A 149 -15.40 -14.68 12.18
CA ASP A 149 -16.39 -15.25 13.11
C ASP A 149 -16.52 -16.77 12.96
N LYS A 150 -15.84 -17.38 11.98
CA LYS A 150 -15.88 -18.82 11.69
C LYS A 150 -14.48 -19.37 11.40
N PRO A 151 -14.17 -20.62 11.78
CA PRO A 151 -12.89 -21.24 11.43
C PRO A 151 -12.62 -21.21 9.92
N PRO A 152 -11.40 -20.89 9.46
CA PRO A 152 -11.09 -20.87 8.04
C PRO A 152 -11.01 -22.30 7.50
N LEU A 153 -12.07 -22.72 6.83
CA LEU A 153 -12.17 -24.02 6.15
C LEU A 153 -11.47 -24.00 4.78
N PRO A 154 -11.02 -25.18 4.28
CA PRO A 154 -10.94 -26.47 4.98
C PRO A 154 -9.68 -26.60 5.85
N HIS A 155 -8.78 -25.61 5.81
CA HIS A 155 -7.42 -25.75 6.32
C HIS A 155 -7.32 -25.77 7.86
N LYS A 156 -8.19 -25.06 8.58
CA LYS A 156 -8.25 -25.06 10.06
C LYS A 156 -9.72 -25.11 10.54
N PRO A 157 -10.35 -26.29 10.55
CA PRO A 157 -11.77 -26.43 10.85
C PRO A 157 -12.12 -26.26 12.34
N GLY A 158 -11.18 -26.50 13.25
CA GLY A 158 -11.47 -26.61 14.69
C GLY A 158 -11.42 -25.31 15.49
N PHE A 159 -10.86 -24.23 14.95
CA PHE A 159 -10.70 -22.97 15.70
C PHE A 159 -10.40 -21.77 14.80
N ILE A 160 -10.66 -20.57 15.31
CA ILE A 160 -10.27 -19.30 14.69
C ILE A 160 -8.89 -18.92 15.25
N PRO A 161 -7.81 -18.91 14.43
CA PRO A 161 -6.50 -18.55 14.94
C PRO A 161 -6.44 -17.05 15.28
N ALA A 162 -5.74 -16.69 16.36
CA ALA A 162 -5.54 -15.29 16.75
C ALA A 162 -4.87 -14.45 15.64
N TYR A 163 -4.05 -15.10 14.82
CA TYR A 163 -3.38 -14.50 13.66
C TYR A 163 -3.72 -15.32 12.41
N ILE A 164 -4.29 -14.65 11.42
CA ILE A 164 -4.48 -15.20 10.08
C ILE A 164 -3.51 -14.45 9.17
N PRO A 165 -2.53 -15.14 8.55
CA PRO A 165 -1.61 -14.49 7.64
C PRO A 165 -2.39 -13.94 6.45
N GLY A 166 -2.15 -12.67 6.13
CA GLY A 166 -2.71 -12.01 4.99
C GLY A 166 -1.73 -10.99 4.42
N HIS A 167 -2.07 -10.45 3.25
CA HIS A 167 -1.40 -9.28 2.71
C HIS A 167 -2.35 -8.58 1.76
N ILE A 168 -2.10 -7.29 1.57
CA ILE A 168 -2.86 -6.42 0.68
C ILE A 168 -1.87 -5.88 -0.35
N SER A 169 -2.13 -6.16 -1.62
CA SER A 169 -1.31 -5.73 -2.74
C SER A 169 -2.17 -5.14 -3.84
N TRP A 170 -1.96 -3.86 -4.14
CA TRP A 170 -2.54 -3.18 -5.29
C TRP A 170 -1.59 -3.29 -6.50
N HIS A 171 -2.15 -3.67 -7.64
CA HIS A 171 -1.44 -3.89 -8.90
C HIS A 171 -1.93 -2.90 -9.94
N PHE A 172 -1.06 -1.94 -10.28
CA PHE A 172 -1.35 -0.81 -11.17
C PHE A 172 -0.91 -1.13 -12.58
N TRP A 173 -1.85 -1.05 -13.49
CA TRP A 173 -1.64 -1.17 -14.92
C TRP A 173 -1.99 0.20 -15.49
N TYR A 174 -1.04 0.82 -16.16
CA TYR A 174 -1.20 2.18 -16.65
C TYR A 174 -0.47 2.35 -17.98
N ASP A 175 -0.92 3.34 -18.74
CA ASP A 175 -0.32 3.74 -20.00
C ASP A 175 0.66 4.90 -19.76
N HIS A 176 1.91 4.72 -20.19
CA HIS A 176 2.98 5.70 -20.13
C HIS A 176 3.92 5.44 -21.29
N GLU A 177 3.71 6.08 -22.45
CA GLU A 177 4.49 5.76 -23.66
C GLU A 177 4.44 4.24 -24.02
N GLY A 178 3.38 3.54 -23.64
CA GLY A 178 3.27 2.08 -23.69
C GLY A 178 2.65 1.48 -22.42
N TRP A 179 2.58 0.14 -22.36
CA TRP A 179 1.91 -0.57 -21.26
C TRP A 179 2.90 -0.92 -20.14
N TYR A 180 2.67 -0.35 -18.95
CA TYR A 180 3.49 -0.60 -17.76
C TYR A 180 2.68 -1.26 -16.65
N HIS A 181 3.39 -2.05 -15.83
CA HIS A 181 2.83 -2.71 -14.66
C HIS A 181 3.71 -2.40 -13.45
N SER A 182 3.10 -1.80 -12.42
CA SER A 182 3.74 -1.61 -11.13
C SER A 182 2.90 -2.21 -10.02
N PHE A 183 3.51 -2.44 -8.85
CA PHE A 183 2.81 -2.99 -7.71
C PHE A 183 3.18 -2.28 -6.43
N PHE A 184 2.21 -2.27 -5.52
CA PHE A 184 2.34 -1.82 -4.14
C PHE A 184 1.78 -2.92 -3.26
N GLY A 185 2.52 -3.39 -2.26
CA GLY A 185 1.98 -4.39 -1.34
C GLY A 185 2.55 -4.32 0.08
N ARG A 186 1.71 -4.73 1.03
CA ARG A 186 2.00 -4.80 2.46
C ARG A 186 1.55 -6.14 3.02
N MET A 187 2.40 -6.76 3.82
CA MET A 187 2.07 -7.96 4.60
C MET A 187 1.32 -7.54 5.87
N LEU A 188 0.18 -8.17 6.15
CA LEU A 188 -0.70 -7.86 7.29
C LEU A 188 -1.18 -9.17 7.93
N CYS A 189 -0.84 -9.42 9.19
CA CYS A 189 -1.04 -10.73 9.79
C CYS A 189 -2.12 -10.78 10.87
N ASN A 190 -3.11 -9.88 10.87
CA ASN A 190 -4.10 -9.81 11.95
C ASN A 190 -5.52 -9.45 11.50
N GLN A 191 -6.48 -9.72 12.38
CA GLN A 191 -7.91 -9.53 12.17
C GLN A 191 -8.37 -8.20 12.79
N GLY A 192 -9.43 -7.59 12.23
CA GLY A 192 -9.98 -6.33 12.75
C GLY A 192 -9.03 -5.13 12.66
N GLY A 193 -7.94 -5.31 11.91
CA GLY A 193 -6.84 -4.39 11.81
C GLY A 193 -6.99 -3.39 10.68
N VAL A 194 -6.43 -2.20 10.86
CA VAL A 194 -6.27 -1.21 9.78
C VAL A 194 -4.82 -0.88 9.51
N PHE A 195 -4.53 -0.59 8.25
CA PHE A 195 -3.26 -0.03 7.84
C PHE A 195 -3.45 1.13 6.89
N PHE A 196 -2.47 2.03 6.94
CA PHE A 196 -2.36 3.19 6.07
C PHE A 196 -0.96 3.20 5.49
N ASP A 197 -0.85 3.40 4.18
CA ASP A 197 0.44 3.58 3.56
C ASP A 197 0.33 4.66 2.48
N ALA A 198 1.07 5.74 2.69
CA ALA A 198 1.34 6.74 1.68
C ALA A 198 2.75 6.49 1.17
N ARG A 199 2.90 6.29 -0.13
CA ARG A 199 4.23 6.19 -0.72
C ARG A 199 4.86 7.57 -0.74
N ARG A 200 5.58 7.95 0.32
CA ARG A 200 6.64 8.95 0.21
C ARG A 200 7.74 8.35 -0.66
N MET A 201 8.21 9.10 -1.65
CA MET A 201 9.31 8.71 -2.51
C MET A 201 10.49 8.21 -1.66
N TYR A 202 10.93 6.97 -1.89
CA TYR A 202 12.23 6.50 -1.40
C TYR A 202 13.25 6.82 -2.48
N GLY A 203 14.19 7.71 -2.20
CA GLY A 203 15.38 7.86 -3.06
C GLY A 203 16.15 6.53 -3.13
N VAL A 204 16.96 6.34 -4.18
CA VAL A 204 17.77 5.11 -4.38
C VAL A 204 18.58 4.75 -3.12
N ALA A 205 19.10 5.75 -2.40
CA ALA A 205 19.82 5.54 -1.15
C ALA A 205 18.94 4.96 -0.03
N GLU A 206 17.67 5.38 0.06
CA GLU A 206 16.72 4.89 1.06
C GLU A 206 16.18 3.50 0.71
N LEU A 207 16.07 3.18 -0.59
CA LEU A 207 15.81 1.83 -1.09
C LEU A 207 16.93 0.86 -0.71
N ILE A 208 18.20 1.26 -0.89
CA ILE A 208 19.37 0.47 -0.50
C ILE A 208 19.43 0.28 1.02
N ALA A 209 19.21 1.35 1.80
CA ALA A 209 19.21 1.28 3.25
C ALA A 209 18.10 0.35 3.79
N ARG A 210 16.90 0.41 3.23
CA ARG A 210 15.80 -0.49 3.60
C ARG A 210 15.97 -1.91 3.10
N GLY A 211 16.59 -2.12 1.94
CA GLY A 211 17.05 -3.44 1.50
C GLY A 211 18.03 -4.05 2.51
N GLY A 212 18.95 -3.25 3.03
CA GLY A 212 19.84 -3.62 4.13
C GLY A 212 19.11 -3.96 5.43
N MET A 213 18.12 -3.17 5.84
CA MET A 213 17.31 -3.44 7.05
C MET A 213 16.37 -4.64 6.92
N ALA A 214 15.85 -4.91 5.72
CA ALA A 214 15.05 -6.09 5.43
C ALA A 214 15.87 -7.38 5.56
N LEU A 215 17.12 -7.35 5.09
CA LEU A 215 18.09 -8.45 5.26
C LEU A 215 18.52 -8.64 6.73
N ALA A 216 18.42 -7.59 7.55
CA ALA A 216 18.77 -7.60 8.98
C ALA A 216 17.62 -8.01 9.93
N GLY A 217 16.45 -8.43 9.41
CA GLY A 217 15.40 -9.09 10.24
C GLY A 217 14.01 -8.43 10.25
N GLY A 218 13.73 -7.46 9.39
CA GLY A 218 12.45 -6.74 9.36
C GLY A 218 11.39 -7.22 8.35
N GLY A 219 11.73 -8.17 7.48
CA GLY A 219 10.90 -8.52 6.32
C GLY A 219 11.07 -7.53 5.16
N ILE A 220 10.93 -8.02 3.93
CA ILE A 220 11.09 -7.24 2.70
C ILE A 220 9.83 -6.40 2.46
N PRO A 221 9.91 -5.06 2.36
CA PRO A 221 8.85 -4.28 1.74
C PRO A 221 8.70 -4.76 0.31
N SER A 222 7.49 -5.16 -0.06
CA SER A 222 7.26 -5.85 -1.33
C SER A 222 7.74 -5.05 -2.54
N THR A 223 7.88 -3.72 -2.45
CA THR A 223 8.36 -2.83 -3.54
C THR A 223 9.74 -3.13 -4.15
N MET A 224 10.53 -4.08 -3.61
CA MET A 224 11.84 -4.46 -4.19
C MET A 224 11.73 -5.30 -5.48
N GLY A 225 10.53 -5.69 -5.91
CA GLY A 225 10.33 -6.53 -7.10
C GLY A 225 10.30 -5.80 -8.45
N VAL A 226 10.29 -4.46 -8.50
CA VAL A 226 10.36 -3.72 -9.77
C VAL A 226 11.83 -3.52 -10.15
N VAL A 227 12.51 -4.62 -10.48
CA VAL A 227 13.70 -4.56 -11.33
C VAL A 227 13.18 -4.65 -12.76
N HIS A 228 12.82 -3.52 -13.36
CA HIS A 228 12.71 -3.51 -14.80
C HIS A 228 14.10 -3.77 -15.38
N ARG A 229 14.09 -4.61 -16.41
CA ARG A 229 15.18 -4.93 -17.32
C ARG A 229 15.82 -3.62 -17.80
N VAL A 230 16.78 -3.11 -17.04
CA VAL A 230 17.78 -2.18 -17.57
C VAL A 230 18.41 -2.96 -18.71
N GLU A 231 18.21 -2.51 -19.94
CA GLU A 231 19.06 -2.94 -21.03
C GLU A 231 20.49 -2.66 -20.57
N TRP A 232 21.22 -3.71 -20.23
CA TRP A 232 22.65 -3.69 -19.91
C TRP A 232 23.46 -3.43 -21.18
N GLY A 233 23.05 -2.45 -21.98
CA GLY A 233 23.83 -1.87 -23.05
C GLY A 233 24.73 -0.81 -22.44
N ILE A 234 26.01 -1.16 -22.26
CA ILE A 234 27.10 -0.21 -22.02
C ILE A 234 27.09 0.41 -20.60
N LEU A 235 27.48 -0.36 -19.58
CA LEU A 235 28.25 0.10 -18.40
C LEU A 235 28.64 -1.09 -17.46
N GLY A 236 28.93 -2.26 -18.03
CA GLY A 236 29.37 -3.47 -17.31
C GLY A 236 30.82 -3.43 -16.81
N GLY A 237 31.32 -2.28 -16.33
CA GLY A 237 32.71 -2.12 -15.91
C GLY A 237 32.93 -1.57 -14.50
N SER A 238 31.96 -0.88 -13.90
CA SER A 238 32.26 0.02 -12.77
C SER A 238 31.91 -0.57 -11.40
N ALA A 239 30.89 -1.45 -11.30
CA ALA A 239 30.43 -1.98 -10.02
C ALA A 239 31.37 -3.04 -9.40
N THR A 240 32.06 -3.82 -10.25
CA THR A 240 33.05 -4.81 -9.80
C THR A 240 34.31 -4.14 -9.24
N LEU A 241 34.68 -2.96 -9.75
CA LEU A 241 35.85 -2.21 -9.26
C LEU A 241 35.63 -1.64 -7.86
N PHE A 242 34.40 -1.21 -7.53
CA PHE A 242 34.10 -0.61 -6.22
C PHE A 242 34.10 -1.65 -5.10
N LEU A 243 33.58 -2.86 -5.35
CA LEU A 243 33.62 -3.96 -4.39
C LEU A 243 35.04 -4.51 -4.16
N LEU A 244 35.91 -4.49 -5.19
CA LEU A 244 37.33 -4.84 -5.01
C LEU A 244 38.08 -3.79 -4.18
N PHE A 245 37.79 -2.50 -4.37
CA PHE A 245 38.49 -1.43 -3.65
C PHE A 245 38.18 -1.44 -2.14
N VAL A 246 36.93 -1.68 -1.76
CA VAL A 246 36.53 -1.76 -0.34
C VAL A 246 37.12 -3.01 0.34
N MET A 247 37.24 -4.13 -0.37
CA MET A 247 37.87 -5.35 0.20
C MET A 247 39.39 -5.22 0.34
N ILE A 248 40.07 -4.50 -0.56
CA ILE A 248 41.53 -4.30 -0.47
C ILE A 248 41.89 -3.33 0.66
N ILE A 249 41.12 -2.26 0.86
CA ILE A 249 41.34 -1.31 1.95
C ILE A 249 41.00 -1.96 3.31
N GLY A 250 39.92 -2.75 3.39
CA GLY A 250 39.53 -3.46 4.61
C GLY A 250 40.53 -4.54 5.07
N LYS A 251 41.27 -5.17 4.16
CA LYS A 251 42.33 -6.14 4.51
C LYS A 251 43.61 -5.47 5.00
N LYS A 252 43.89 -4.24 4.58
CA LYS A 252 45.12 -3.53 4.96
C LYS A 252 45.04 -2.90 6.35
N MET A 253 43.84 -2.57 6.83
CA MET A 253 43.62 -2.01 8.17
C MET A 253 43.54 -3.03 9.32
N LYS A 254 43.67 -4.33 9.04
CA LYS A 254 43.70 -5.40 10.07
C LYS A 254 45.09 -5.98 10.32
N ARG A 255 46.14 -5.35 9.78
CA ARG A 255 47.54 -5.73 10.00
C ARG A 255 48.39 -4.50 10.34
N GLU A 256 47.98 -3.78 11.37
CA GLU A 256 48.85 -2.92 12.22
C GLU A 256 48.35 -3.03 13.66
#